data_AF-A0A2J8MWM0-F1
#
_entry.id   AF-A0A2J8MWM0-F1
#
_cell.length_a   1.000
_cell.length_b   1.000
_cell.length_c   1.000
_cell.angle_alpha   90.00
_cell.angle_beta   90.00
_cell.angle_gamma   90.00
#
_symmetry.space_group_name_H-M   'P 1'
#
loop_
_entity.id
_entity.type
_entity.pdbx_description
1 polymer ?
#
loop_
_entity_poly.entity_id
_entity_poly.type
_entity_poly.pdbx_seq_one_letter_code
_entity_poly.pdbx_strand_id
1 'polypeptide(L)' 'SLAAIVRAMDTLGIEYGDKERKADAKMVCDVVSRMEDTEPFSAELLSAMMRLWGDSGIQECFNRSREYQLNDSAK' A
#
# COMPACT_ATOMS: atom_id res chain seq x y z
N SER A 1 1.00 6.99 -2.11
CA SER A 1 1.38 5.82 -2.94
C SER A 1 1.08 4.53 -2.19
N LEU A 2 1.03 3.38 -2.86
CA LEU A 2 0.73 2.08 -2.21
C LEU A 2 1.71 1.76 -1.06
N ALA A 3 3.01 2.01 -1.27
CA ALA A 3 4.03 1.87 -0.21
C ALA A 3 3.85 2.83 0.98
N ALA A 4 3.16 3.96 0.81
CA ALA A 4 2.81 4.83 1.94
C ALA A 4 1.65 4.25 2.75
N ILE A 5 0.67 3.62 2.09
CA ILE A 5 -0.46 2.95 2.76
C ILE A 5 0.04 1.75 3.55
N VAL A 6 0.90 0.92 2.94
CA VAL A 6 1.55 -0.22 3.62
C VAL A 6 2.26 0.22 4.92
N ARG A 7 3.06 1.30 4.86
CA ARG A 7 3.72 1.84 6.06
C ARG A 7 2.75 2.43 7.09
N ALA A 8 1.65 3.02 6.62
CA ALA A 8 0.61 3.54 7.50
C ALA A 8 -0.14 2.40 8.22
N MET A 9 -0.34 1.24 7.58
CA MET A 9 -0.96 0.08 8.23
C MET A 9 -0.22 -0.35 9.49
N ASP A 10 1.12 -0.45 9.43
CA ASP A 10 1.94 -0.76 10.61
C ASP A 10 1.78 0.30 11.72
N THR A 11 1.71 1.57 11.34
CA THR A 11 1.55 2.69 12.30
C THR A 11 0.16 2.70 12.94
N LEU A 12 -0.87 2.34 12.17
CA LEU A 12 -2.27 2.33 12.59
C LEU A 12 -2.69 0.99 13.22
N GLY A 13 -1.80 -0.01 13.25
CA GLY A 13 -2.08 -1.35 13.76
C GLY A 13 -3.11 -2.12 12.92
N ILE A 14 -3.19 -1.84 11.62
CA ILE A 14 -4.16 -2.49 10.72
C ILE A 14 -3.52 -3.74 10.14
N GLU A 15 -4.15 -4.88 10.35
CA GLU A 15 -3.73 -6.15 9.77
C GLU A 15 -4.21 -6.30 8.33
N TYR A 16 -3.46 -7.05 7.52
CA TYR A 16 -3.92 -7.45 6.19
C TYR A 16 -5.13 -8.39 6.29
N GLY A 17 -6.04 -8.29 5.32
CA GLY A 17 -7.13 -9.25 5.17
C GLY A 17 -6.61 -10.66 4.88
N ASP A 18 -5.54 -10.75 4.09
CA ASP A 18 -4.81 -11.99 3.83
C ASP A 18 -3.34 -11.87 4.24
N LYS A 19 -2.89 -12.80 5.10
CA LYS A 19 -1.51 -12.87 5.61
C LYS A 19 -0.47 -13.05 4.52
N GLU A 20 -0.84 -13.65 3.38
CA GLU A 20 0.06 -13.79 2.23
C GLU A 20 0.42 -12.43 1.61
N ARG A 21 -0.41 -11.39 1.81
CA ARG A 21 -0.13 -10.03 1.29
C ARG A 21 1.09 -9.39 1.93
N LYS A 22 1.57 -9.90 3.07
CA LYS A 22 2.82 -9.42 3.67
C LYS A 22 4.03 -9.59 2.75
N ALA A 23 4.07 -10.66 1.95
CA ALA A 23 5.13 -10.88 0.96
C ALA A 23 5.04 -9.87 -0.18
N ASP A 24 3.83 -9.65 -0.70
CA ASP A 24 3.57 -8.66 -1.75
C ASP A 24 3.93 -7.24 -1.27
N ALA A 25 3.58 -6.89 -0.02
CA ALA A 25 3.89 -5.59 0.59
C ALA A 25 5.39 -5.35 0.70
N LYS A 26 6.15 -6.38 1.11
CA LYS A 26 7.61 -6.31 1.17
C LYS A 26 8.21 -6.06 -0.21
N MET A 27 7.76 -6.79 -1.23
CA MET A 27 8.23 -6.62 -2.61
C MET A 27 8.00 -5.18 -3.11
N VAL A 28 6.80 -4.64 -2.93
CA VAL A 28 6.48 -3.27 -3.34
C VAL A 28 7.35 -2.25 -2.59
N CYS A 29 7.53 -2.40 -1.28
CA CYS A 29 8.36 -1.49 -0.49
C CYS A 29 9.85 -1.55 -0.88
N ASP A 30 10.38 -2.75 -1.14
CA ASP A 30 11.78 -2.93 -1.55
C ASP A 30 12.04 -2.25 -2.90
N VAL A 31 11.15 -2.43 -3.89
CA VAL A 31 11.25 -1.77 -5.21
C VAL A 31 11.15 -0.25 -5.08
N VAL A 32 10.16 0.25 -4.35
CA VAL A 32 10.00 1.71 -4.13
C VAL A 32 11.20 2.31 -3.42
N SER A 33 11.82 1.58 -2.48
CA SER A 33 13.00 2.06 -1.75
C SER A 33 14.27 2.09 -2.59
N ARG A 34 14.36 1.27 -3.65
CA ARG A 34 15.51 1.24 -4.56
C ARG A 34 15.54 2.41 -5.56
N MET A 35 14.48 3.23 -5.61
CA MET A 35 14.33 4.34 -6.57
C MET A 35 14.62 3.89 -8.03
N GLU A 36 14.27 2.65 -8.37
CA GLU A 36 14.29 2.16 -9.75
C GLU A 36 13.06 2.72 -10.49
N ASP A 37 13.01 4.04 -10.66
CA ASP A 37 12.13 4.71 -11.63
C ASP A 37 12.60 4.47 -13.09
N THR A 38 13.65 3.65 -13.27
CA THR A 38 14.35 3.45 -14.53
C THR A 38 14.15 2.08 -15.19
N GLU A 39 13.48 1.12 -14.54
CA GLU A 39 13.16 -0.19 -15.14
C GLU A 39 11.65 -0.43 -15.23
N PRO A 40 11.16 -1.08 -16.30
CA PRO A 40 9.74 -1.41 -16.43
C PRO A 40 9.31 -2.34 -15.30
N PHE A 41 8.19 -2.01 -14.65
CA PHE A 41 7.62 -2.85 -13.60
C PHE A 41 7.43 -4.29 -14.11
N SER A 42 8.01 -5.26 -13.41
CA SER A 42 7.82 -6.66 -13.73
C SER A 42 6.33 -7.04 -13.59
N ALA A 43 5.88 -8.02 -14.37
CA ALA A 43 4.51 -8.51 -14.28
C ALA A 43 4.16 -9.02 -12.88
N GLU A 44 5.15 -9.54 -12.15
CA GLU A 44 5.03 -9.99 -10.76
C GLU A 44 4.74 -8.81 -9.82
N LEU A 45 5.48 -7.71 -9.96
CA LEU A 45 5.27 -6.50 -9.17
C LEU A 45 3.88 -5.89 -9.44
N LEU A 46 3.47 -5.82 -10.70
CA LEU A 46 2.12 -5.33 -11.05
C LEU A 46 1.04 -6.20 -10.40
N SER A 47 1.20 -7.53 -10.47
CA SER A 47 0.27 -8.48 -9.85
C SER A 47 0.26 -8.36 -8.33
N ALA A 48 1.41 -8.11 -7.70
CA ALA A 48 1.51 -7.86 -6.26
C ALA A 48 0.81 -6.54 -5.87
N MET A 49 0.99 -5.48 -6.65
CA MET A 49 0.32 -4.19 -6.43
C MET A 49 -1.20 -4.32 -6.54
N MET A 50 -1.70 -5.07 -7.54
CA MET A 50 -3.13 -5.32 -7.70
C MET A 50 -3.72 -6.14 -6.54
N ARG A 51 -3.02 -7.20 -6.10
CA ARG A 51 -3.43 -8.03 -4.95
C ARG A 51 -3.46 -7.23 -3.66
N LEU A 52 -2.44 -6.39 -3.42
CA LEU A 52 -2.42 -5.48 -2.28
C LEU A 52 -3.56 -4.47 -2.34
N TRP A 53 -3.82 -3.89 -3.50
CA TRP A 53 -4.91 -2.92 -3.64
C TRP A 53 -6.29 -3.53 -3.34
N GLY A 54 -6.48 -4.82 -3.66
CA GLY A 54 -7.69 -5.55 -3.32
C GLY A 54 -7.80 -6.02 -1.87
N ASP A 55 -6.75 -5.88 -1.05
CA ASP A 55 -6.75 -6.34 0.34
C ASP A 55 -7.64 -5.45 1.23
N SER A 56 -8.43 -6.07 2.12
CA SER A 56 -9.36 -5.35 2.98
C SER A 56 -8.67 -4.44 4.00
N GLY A 57 -7.52 -4.84 4.54
CA GLY A 57 -6.74 -4.01 5.46
C GLY A 57 -6.13 -2.80 4.76
N ILE A 58 -5.66 -2.98 3.52
CA ILE A 58 -5.20 -1.88 2.68
C ILE A 58 -6.33 -0.88 2.39
N GLN A 59 -7.52 -1.38 2.02
CA GLN A 59 -8.69 -0.52 1.77
C GLN A 59 -9.15 0.23 3.03
N GLU A 60 -9.14 -0.42 4.20
CA GLU A 60 -9.44 0.22 5.47
C GLU A 60 -8.44 1.34 5.80
N CYS A 61 -7.15 1.06 5.68
CA CYS A 61 -6.11 2.05 5.89
C CYS A 61 -6.22 3.23 4.92
N PHE A 62 -6.55 2.95 3.66
CA PHE A 62 -6.76 3.97 2.64
C PHE A 62 -7.97 4.87 2.98
N ASN A 63 -9.09 4.29 3.42
CA ASN A 63 -10.26 5.06 3.84
C ASN A 63 -9.97 5.95 5.05
N ARG A 64 -9.23 5.43 6.04
CA ARG A 64 -8.79 6.24 7.19
C ARG A 64 -7.85 7.37 6.78
N SER A 65 -6.97 7.15 5.79
CA SER A 65 -6.12 8.22 5.24
C SER A 65 -6.91 9.31 4.52
N ARG A 66 -8.07 8.95 3.92
CA ARG A 66 -9.01 9.89 3.30
C ARG A 66 -9.79 10.70 4.33
N GLU A 67 -10.13 10.14 5.49
CA GLU A 67 -10.84 10.88 6.56
C GLU A 67 -10.03 12.09 7.05
N TYR A 68 -8.69 12.03 7.06
CA TYR A 68 -7.85 13.18 7.42
C TYR A 68 -7.68 14.18 6.26
N GLN A 69 -7.58 13.74 5.01
CA GLN A 69 -7.47 14.65 3.86
C GLN A 69 -8.80 15.34 3.50
N LEU A 70 -9.95 14.69 3.72
CA LEU A 70 -11.28 15.27 3.50
C LEU A 70 -11.64 16.32 4.56
N ASN A 71 -11.14 16.18 5.80
CA ASN A 71 -11.33 17.20 6.83
C ASN A 71 -10.48 18.45 6.58
N ASP A 72 -9.32 18.33 5.94
CA ASP A 72 -8.44 19.48 5.63
C ASP A 72 -8.88 20.23 4.35
N SER A 73 -9.60 19.56 3.44
CA SER A 73 -10.12 20.17 2.19
C SER A 73 -11.51 20.82 2.34
N ALA A 74 -12.09 20.83 3.53
CA ALA A 74 -13.34 21.50 3.88
C ALA A 74 -13.11 22.87 4.58
N LYS A 75 -12.05 23.59 4.21
CA LYS A 75 -11.82 25.00 4.62
C LYS A 75 -11.73 25.93 3.43
#